data_AF-A0A6A4V4W6-F1
#
_entry.id   AF-A0A6A4V4W6-F1
#
_cell.length_a   1.000
_cell.length_b   1.000
_cell.length_c   1.000
_cell.angle_alpha   90.00
_cell.angle_beta   90.00
_cell.angle_gamma   90.00
#
_symmetry.space_group_name_H-M   'P 1'
#
loop_
_entity.id
_entity.type
_entity.pdbx_description
1 polymer ?
#
loop_
_entity_poly.entity_id
_entity_poly.type
_entity_poly.pdbx_seq_one_letter_code
_entity_poly.pdbx_strand_id
1 'polypeptide(L)'
;MGMRPPPSAGPRWALLALLLLCGPPLTHAEEVVLLDTTKEQLLEWTRYPFGPQSKTPGWSEESYTNFEKGINWRSHVVCDVAFTDVNNWLWTPFIERGEAERIYIELKFSMRDCSLFPGKALSCKETFSLLYYEFDAATREPPPWEPESYKLIDRIAADRGRSSTSDQQVINVETRSIPVTKKGVYFAVRDQGACISLLAVRVFYRTCAEVRAGFATFASAPTGRQETTIKTARGTCVANAEPGERGLPQYICKGNGEWDVLDGHCNCRPGYEAIEANQTCHVSLSLSAAGPLHPTQSETVSALCLSTAADRSFLDDPCRLFP
;
A
#
# COMPACT_ATOMS: atom_id res chain seq x y z
N MET A 1 27.39 61.96 -3.82
CA MET A 1 27.54 61.05 -2.66
C MET A 1 27.33 59.63 -3.17
N GLY A 2 28.43 58.86 -3.31
CA GLY A 2 28.38 57.49 -3.82
C GLY A 2 27.86 56.52 -2.76
N MET A 3 26.93 55.66 -3.14
CA MET A 3 26.43 54.58 -2.30
C MET A 3 27.44 53.41 -2.32
N ARG A 4 27.80 52.92 -1.13
CA ARG A 4 28.69 51.75 -0.95
C ARG A 4 27.98 50.46 -1.38
N PRO A 5 28.69 49.48 -1.96
CA PRO A 5 28.14 48.16 -2.21
C PRO A 5 27.99 47.37 -0.90
N PRO A 6 27.06 46.39 -0.84
CA PRO A 6 26.90 45.53 0.33
C PRO A 6 28.06 44.53 0.44
N PRO A 7 28.37 44.05 1.66
CA PRO A 7 29.50 43.14 1.87
C PRO A 7 29.21 41.74 1.31
N SER A 8 30.26 41.12 0.79
CA SER A 8 30.27 39.76 0.25
C SER A 8 29.89 38.72 1.31
N ALA A 9 28.93 37.85 0.97
CA ALA A 9 28.56 36.70 1.78
C ALA A 9 29.72 35.68 1.78
N GLY A 10 30.32 35.46 2.95
CA GLY A 10 31.39 34.49 3.14
C GLY A 10 30.92 33.02 3.09
N PRO A 11 31.86 32.06 3.05
CA PRO A 11 31.62 30.64 2.70
C PRO A 11 30.90 29.82 3.80
N ARG A 12 30.36 30.47 4.83
CA ARG A 12 29.70 29.81 5.98
C ARG A 12 28.29 29.28 5.67
N TRP A 13 27.67 29.74 4.58
CA TRP A 13 26.35 29.28 4.15
C TRP A 13 26.40 27.94 3.40
N ALA A 14 27.56 27.54 2.88
CA ALA A 14 27.74 26.26 2.18
C ALA A 14 27.75 25.05 3.13
N LEU A 15 28.17 25.24 4.40
CA LEU A 15 28.27 24.17 5.39
C LEU A 15 26.91 23.80 6.02
N LEU A 16 25.94 24.74 6.04
CA LEU A 16 24.58 24.47 6.52
C LEU A 16 23.70 23.77 5.47
N ALA A 17 24.01 23.92 4.18
CA ALA A 17 23.30 23.21 3.12
C ALA A 17 23.71 21.72 3.01
N LEU A 18 24.92 21.36 3.46
CA LEU A 18 25.42 19.97 3.40
C LEU A 18 24.89 19.08 4.53
N LEU A 19 24.40 19.66 5.64
CA LEU A 19 23.84 18.94 6.80
C LEU A 19 22.37 18.54 6.62
N LEU A 20 21.68 19.00 5.57
CA LEU A 20 20.28 18.64 5.28
C LEU A 20 20.11 17.42 4.35
N LEU A 21 21.20 16.80 3.89
CA LEU A 21 21.18 15.69 2.94
C LEU A 21 21.35 14.29 3.58
N CYS A 22 21.42 14.21 4.92
CA CYS A 22 21.60 12.94 5.64
C CYS A 22 20.43 12.66 6.61
N GLY A 23 19.21 13.03 6.22
CA GLY A 23 18.02 12.45 6.84
C GLY A 23 17.93 10.97 6.45
N PRO A 24 17.48 10.08 7.35
CA PRO A 24 17.18 8.70 6.96
C PRO A 24 16.22 8.73 5.76
N PRO A 25 16.34 7.78 4.81
CA PRO A 25 15.40 7.70 3.70
C PRO A 25 13.99 7.70 4.28
N LEU A 26 13.12 8.62 3.83
CA LEU A 26 11.69 8.53 4.10
C LEU A 26 11.21 7.23 3.46
N THR A 27 11.17 6.16 4.25
CA THR A 27 10.60 4.89 3.83
C THR A 27 9.10 5.10 3.75
N HIS A 28 8.60 5.40 2.56
CA HIS A 28 7.17 5.50 2.31
C HIS A 28 6.49 4.18 2.65
N ALA A 29 5.28 4.28 3.17
CA ALA A 29 4.42 3.13 3.40
C ALA A 29 4.19 2.35 2.11
N GLU A 30 4.28 1.02 2.19
CA GLU A 30 3.92 0.14 1.09
C GLU A 30 2.43 -0.21 1.19
N GLU A 31 1.71 -0.05 0.07
CA GLU A 31 0.28 -0.32 -0.03
C GLU A 31 0.05 -1.66 -0.73
N VAL A 32 -0.47 -2.65 0.01
CA VAL A 32 -0.86 -3.94 -0.54
C VAL A 32 -2.31 -3.86 -1.01
N VAL A 33 -2.52 -3.96 -2.32
CA VAL A 33 -3.82 -3.80 -2.98
C VAL A 33 -4.63 -5.09 -2.89
N LEU A 34 -5.85 -4.98 -2.37
CA LEU A 34 -6.82 -6.07 -2.21
C LEU A 34 -7.91 -6.05 -3.31
N LEU A 35 -8.23 -4.87 -3.84
CA LEU A 35 -9.15 -4.66 -4.96
C LEU A 35 -8.75 -3.39 -5.70
N ASP A 36 -8.80 -3.41 -7.03
CA ASP A 36 -8.55 -2.24 -7.87
C ASP A 36 -9.37 -2.32 -9.16
N THR A 37 -10.53 -1.68 -9.16
CA THR A 37 -11.47 -1.75 -10.30
C THR A 37 -10.96 -1.05 -11.56
N THR A 38 -9.87 -0.27 -11.47
CA THR A 38 -9.29 0.39 -12.66
C THR A 38 -8.65 -0.60 -13.63
N LYS A 39 -8.39 -1.82 -13.16
CA LYS A 39 -7.77 -2.92 -13.91
C LYS A 39 -8.78 -3.95 -14.39
N GLU A 40 -10.05 -3.79 -14.03
CA GLU A 40 -11.12 -4.74 -14.32
C GLU A 40 -11.90 -4.34 -15.56
N GLN A 41 -12.26 -5.32 -16.39
CA GLN A 41 -13.06 -5.10 -17.61
C GLN A 41 -14.57 -5.19 -17.33
N LEU A 42 -14.96 -6.03 -16.37
CA LEU A 42 -16.32 -6.19 -15.86
C LEU A 42 -16.26 -6.26 -14.33
N LEU A 43 -17.27 -5.74 -13.64
CA LEU A 43 -17.32 -5.74 -12.18
C LEU A 43 -18.31 -6.77 -11.66
N GLU A 44 -19.51 -6.85 -12.23
CA GLU A 44 -20.57 -7.80 -11.86
C GLU A 44 -20.94 -7.76 -10.37
N TRP A 45 -20.93 -6.56 -9.79
CA TRP A 45 -21.20 -6.37 -8.38
C TRP A 45 -22.66 -6.66 -8.04
N THR A 46 -22.88 -7.20 -6.84
CA THR A 46 -24.23 -7.43 -6.33
C THR A 46 -24.90 -6.08 -6.10
N ARG A 47 -26.16 -5.97 -6.50
CA ARG A 47 -26.95 -4.74 -6.39
C ARG A 47 -28.37 -5.04 -5.96
N TYR A 48 -29.01 -4.06 -5.34
CA TYR A 48 -30.42 -4.12 -4.97
C TYR A 48 -31.03 -2.72 -5.00
N PRO A 49 -32.33 -2.55 -5.32
CA PRO A 49 -33.25 -3.58 -5.80
C PRO A 49 -32.90 -4.02 -7.22
N PHE A 50 -33.32 -5.24 -7.59
CA PHE A 50 -33.10 -5.79 -8.93
C PHE A 50 -34.34 -6.55 -9.43
N GLY A 51 -34.45 -6.70 -10.74
CA GLY A 51 -35.54 -7.45 -11.37
C GLY A 51 -36.85 -6.66 -11.59
N PRO A 52 -37.90 -7.33 -12.12
CA PRO A 52 -39.10 -6.67 -12.64
C PRO A 52 -39.98 -5.98 -11.59
N GLN A 53 -39.85 -6.38 -10.32
CA GLN A 53 -40.62 -5.83 -9.19
C GLN A 53 -39.88 -4.67 -8.51
N SER A 54 -38.72 -4.28 -9.04
CA SER A 54 -37.93 -3.18 -8.48
C SER A 54 -38.66 -1.85 -8.64
N LYS A 55 -38.75 -1.07 -7.57
CA LYS A 55 -39.33 0.28 -7.58
C LYS A 55 -38.45 1.30 -8.32
N THR A 56 -37.15 1.03 -8.40
CA THR A 56 -36.14 1.90 -9.00
C THR A 56 -35.27 1.10 -9.97
N PRO A 57 -34.71 1.73 -11.02
CA PRO A 57 -33.67 1.13 -11.84
C PRO A 57 -32.47 0.63 -11.02
N GLY A 58 -32.09 1.38 -9.99
CA GLY A 58 -30.95 1.09 -9.13
C GLY A 58 -29.61 1.30 -9.82
N TRP A 59 -28.57 0.70 -9.26
CA TRP A 59 -27.23 0.75 -9.83
C TRP A 59 -27.16 0.02 -11.16
N SER A 60 -26.51 0.62 -12.16
CA SER A 60 -26.17 0.02 -13.44
C SER A 60 -24.65 0.08 -13.67
N GLU A 61 -24.14 -0.87 -14.44
CA GLU A 61 -22.72 -0.94 -14.79
C GLU A 61 -22.50 -0.34 -16.18
N GLU A 62 -21.61 0.65 -16.28
CA GLU A 62 -21.32 1.41 -17.50
C GLU A 62 -19.82 1.55 -17.72
N SER A 63 -19.42 2.01 -18.91
CA SER A 63 -18.02 2.29 -19.23
C SER A 63 -17.77 3.78 -19.10
N TYR A 64 -16.70 4.13 -18.38
CA TYR A 64 -16.22 5.49 -18.25
C TYR A 64 -14.93 5.69 -19.04
N THR A 65 -14.99 6.50 -20.09
CA THR A 65 -13.84 6.81 -20.93
C THR A 65 -13.50 8.30 -20.86
N ASN A 66 -12.24 8.61 -20.60
CA ASN A 66 -11.69 9.95 -20.70
C ASN A 66 -10.39 9.88 -21.52
N PHE A 67 -10.48 10.28 -22.80
CA PHE A 67 -9.37 10.16 -23.75
C PHE A 67 -8.17 11.05 -23.37
N GLU A 68 -8.42 12.26 -22.86
CA GLU A 68 -7.36 13.19 -22.46
C GLU A 68 -6.49 12.62 -21.33
N LYS A 69 -7.13 11.90 -20.40
CA LYS A 69 -6.46 11.26 -19.25
C LYS A 69 -6.09 9.80 -19.50
N GLY A 70 -6.35 9.26 -20.69
CA GLY A 70 -6.11 7.85 -21.03
C GLY A 70 -6.91 6.87 -20.16
N ILE A 71 -8.08 7.26 -19.66
CA ILE A 71 -8.92 6.45 -18.78
C ILE A 71 -9.92 5.65 -19.61
N ASN A 72 -10.01 4.36 -19.32
CA ASN A 72 -11.09 3.50 -19.77
C ASN A 72 -11.42 2.50 -18.65
N TRP A 73 -12.32 2.90 -17.75
CA TRP A 73 -12.69 2.10 -16.56
C TRP A 73 -14.11 1.58 -16.70
N ARG A 74 -14.39 0.45 -16.04
CA ARG A 74 -15.76 0.03 -15.76
C ARG A 74 -16.25 0.74 -14.49
N SER A 75 -17.45 1.30 -14.53
CA SER A 75 -18.02 2.13 -13.47
C SER A 75 -19.43 1.67 -13.10
N HIS A 76 -19.89 2.07 -11.91
CA HIS A 76 -21.29 1.91 -11.51
C HIS A 76 -21.97 3.28 -11.44
N VAL A 77 -23.17 3.40 -12.00
CA VAL A 77 -23.93 4.65 -12.00
C VAL A 77 -25.33 4.45 -11.43
N VAL A 78 -25.88 5.50 -10.83
CA VAL A 78 -27.27 5.53 -10.36
C VAL A 78 -27.77 6.98 -10.39
N CYS A 79 -29.02 7.19 -10.80
CA CYS A 79 -29.60 8.53 -10.89
C CYS A 79 -31.12 8.52 -10.71
N ASP A 80 -31.58 7.90 -9.62
CA ASP A 80 -33.01 7.69 -9.36
C ASP A 80 -33.67 8.89 -8.64
N VAL A 81 -33.16 10.10 -8.86
CA VAL A 81 -33.62 11.35 -8.22
C VAL A 81 -35.11 11.66 -8.44
N ALA A 82 -35.71 11.07 -9.47
CA ALA A 82 -37.12 11.25 -9.81
C ALA A 82 -38.09 10.41 -8.95
N PHE A 83 -37.58 9.36 -8.28
CA PHE A 83 -38.35 8.40 -7.50
C PHE A 83 -38.41 8.80 -6.02
N THR A 84 -39.40 8.29 -5.30
CA THR A 84 -39.54 8.44 -3.85
C THR A 84 -39.03 7.20 -3.13
N ASP A 85 -38.60 7.35 -1.88
CA ASP A 85 -38.13 6.25 -1.02
C ASP A 85 -36.97 5.43 -1.64
N VAL A 86 -36.07 6.11 -2.35
CA VAL A 86 -34.89 5.51 -2.98
C VAL A 86 -34.01 4.85 -1.92
N ASN A 87 -33.59 3.61 -2.19
CA ASN A 87 -32.74 2.81 -1.31
C ASN A 87 -31.94 1.80 -2.14
N ASN A 88 -31.03 2.31 -2.94
CA ASN A 88 -30.24 1.54 -3.89
C ASN A 88 -28.91 1.11 -3.24
N TRP A 89 -28.65 -0.19 -3.20
CA TRP A 89 -27.46 -0.78 -2.62
C TRP A 89 -26.58 -1.39 -3.71
N LEU A 90 -25.28 -1.28 -3.50
CA LEU A 90 -24.23 -1.85 -4.33
C LEU A 90 -23.14 -2.40 -3.40
N TRP A 91 -22.72 -3.65 -3.60
CA TRP A 91 -21.70 -4.29 -2.77
C TRP A 91 -20.48 -4.67 -3.59
N THR A 92 -19.30 -4.46 -3.01
CA THR A 92 -18.08 -5.08 -3.53
C THR A 92 -18.19 -6.61 -3.48
N PRO A 93 -17.31 -7.33 -4.20
CA PRO A 93 -17.02 -8.72 -3.87
C PRO A 93 -16.51 -8.86 -2.44
N PHE A 94 -16.44 -10.10 -1.94
CA PHE A 94 -15.79 -10.38 -0.67
C PHE A 94 -14.30 -10.06 -0.78
N ILE A 95 -13.82 -9.17 0.10
CA ILE A 95 -12.42 -8.80 0.16
C ILE A 95 -11.77 -9.54 1.31
N GLU A 96 -10.87 -10.47 0.99
CA GLU A 96 -10.08 -11.18 1.99
C GLU A 96 -9.17 -10.20 2.73
N ARG A 97 -9.15 -10.30 4.06
CA ARG A 97 -8.38 -9.37 4.91
C ARG A 97 -6.88 -9.64 4.83
N GLY A 98 -6.48 -10.91 4.67
CA GLY A 98 -5.10 -11.34 4.82
C GLY A 98 -4.55 -10.92 6.19
N GLU A 99 -3.38 -10.30 6.20
CA GLU A 99 -2.70 -9.82 7.41
C GLU A 99 -3.17 -8.42 7.87
N ALA A 100 -4.06 -7.77 7.11
CA ALA A 100 -4.47 -6.40 7.40
C ALA A 100 -5.20 -6.29 8.75
N GLU A 101 -4.78 -5.40 9.63
CA GLU A 101 -5.55 -5.03 10.83
C GLU A 101 -6.44 -3.80 10.59
N ARG A 102 -6.15 -3.07 9.52
CA ARG A 102 -6.91 -1.93 9.04
C ARG A 102 -6.89 -1.92 7.52
N ILE A 103 -8.06 -1.76 6.93
CA ILE A 103 -8.25 -1.68 5.48
C ILE A 103 -8.66 -0.26 5.12
N TYR A 104 -8.08 0.25 4.03
CA TYR A 104 -8.42 1.51 3.39
C TYR A 104 -9.29 1.24 2.16
N ILE A 105 -10.28 2.09 1.94
CA ILE A 105 -11.07 2.14 0.72
C ILE A 105 -10.99 3.56 0.15
N GLU A 106 -10.51 3.67 -1.08
CA GLU A 106 -10.47 4.88 -1.89
C GLU A 106 -11.57 4.79 -2.95
N LEU A 107 -12.44 5.81 -2.98
CA LEU A 107 -13.51 5.95 -3.95
C LEU A 107 -13.18 7.09 -4.89
N LYS A 108 -13.17 6.83 -6.20
CA LYS A 108 -13.20 7.85 -7.23
C LYS A 108 -14.61 7.94 -7.79
N PHE A 109 -15.24 9.10 -7.68
CA PHE A 109 -16.63 9.26 -8.11
C PHE A 109 -16.92 10.66 -8.64
N SER A 110 -17.99 10.78 -9.41
CA SER A 110 -18.61 12.07 -9.74
C SER A 110 -20.04 12.10 -9.23
N MET A 111 -20.52 13.29 -8.91
CA MET A 111 -21.88 13.52 -8.43
C MET A 111 -22.47 14.71 -9.14
N ARG A 112 -23.72 14.62 -9.58
CA ARG A 112 -24.42 15.73 -10.23
C ARG A 112 -25.07 16.65 -9.20
N ASP A 113 -25.07 17.94 -9.50
CA ASP A 113 -25.67 18.95 -8.65
C ASP A 113 -27.21 18.83 -8.64
N CYS A 114 -27.82 18.86 -7.45
CA CYS A 114 -29.27 18.75 -7.32
C CYS A 114 -30.05 19.90 -7.99
N SER A 115 -29.44 21.08 -8.16
CA SER A 115 -30.03 22.21 -8.88
C SER A 115 -30.35 21.91 -10.35
N LEU A 116 -29.71 20.88 -10.93
CA LEU A 116 -29.98 20.42 -12.29
C LEU A 116 -31.29 19.62 -12.41
N PHE A 117 -31.93 19.28 -11.28
CA PHE A 117 -33.16 18.50 -11.23
C PHE A 117 -34.31 19.35 -10.67
N PRO A 118 -34.84 20.31 -11.46
CA PRO A 118 -35.91 21.20 -10.99
C PRO A 118 -37.15 20.39 -10.59
N GLY A 119 -37.76 20.78 -9.46
CA GLY A 119 -38.91 20.07 -8.89
C GLY A 119 -38.57 18.79 -8.13
N LYS A 120 -37.28 18.43 -7.96
CA LYS A 120 -36.82 17.24 -7.22
C LYS A 120 -36.01 17.56 -5.96
N ALA A 121 -36.08 18.80 -5.47
CA ALA A 121 -35.27 19.26 -4.34
C ALA A 121 -35.45 18.44 -3.04
N LEU A 122 -36.62 17.83 -2.83
CA LEU A 122 -36.89 17.02 -1.63
C LEU A 122 -36.33 15.60 -1.73
N SER A 123 -36.34 15.01 -2.94
CA SER A 123 -35.87 13.65 -3.19
C SER A 123 -34.38 13.58 -3.52
N CYS A 124 -33.83 14.60 -4.20
CA CYS A 124 -32.43 14.65 -4.57
C CYS A 124 -31.51 14.81 -3.35
N LYS A 125 -30.44 14.01 -3.29
CA LYS A 125 -29.40 14.06 -2.26
C LYS A 125 -28.03 14.31 -2.89
N GLU A 126 -27.16 14.94 -2.12
CA GLU A 126 -25.76 15.19 -2.51
C GLU A 126 -24.78 14.42 -1.63
N THR A 127 -25.24 13.30 -1.06
CA THR A 127 -24.42 12.37 -0.29
C THR A 127 -24.87 10.94 -0.55
N PHE A 128 -23.97 9.99 -0.37
CA PHE A 128 -24.28 8.57 -0.25
C PHE A 128 -23.62 7.99 0.99
N SER A 129 -24.13 6.85 1.48
CA SER A 129 -23.53 6.20 2.65
C SER A 129 -22.54 5.11 2.20
N LEU A 130 -21.37 5.11 2.81
CA LEU A 130 -20.40 4.03 2.71
C LEU A 130 -20.48 3.19 3.98
N LEU A 131 -20.69 1.88 3.84
CA LEU A 131 -20.83 0.95 4.95
C LEU A 131 -19.93 -0.27 4.77
N TYR A 132 -19.75 -1.05 5.83
CA TYR A 132 -19.07 -2.35 5.76
C TYR A 132 -19.73 -3.44 6.59
N TYR A 133 -19.50 -4.68 6.18
CA TYR A 133 -19.90 -5.89 6.89
C TYR A 133 -18.73 -6.88 6.92
N GLU A 134 -18.29 -7.24 8.12
CA GLU A 134 -17.24 -8.23 8.35
C GLU A 134 -17.82 -9.64 8.46
N PHE A 135 -17.17 -10.61 7.82
CA PHE A 135 -17.62 -12.01 7.84
C PHE A 135 -16.43 -13.00 7.81
N ASP A 136 -16.62 -14.19 8.40
CA ASP A 136 -15.56 -15.20 8.62
C ASP A 136 -15.52 -16.32 7.56
N ALA A 137 -16.43 -16.29 6.59
CA ALA A 137 -16.46 -17.25 5.50
C ALA A 137 -16.62 -16.52 4.16
N ALA A 138 -15.85 -16.91 3.15
CA ALA A 138 -16.15 -16.50 1.78
C ALA A 138 -17.34 -17.34 1.28
N THR A 139 -18.56 -17.00 1.70
CA THR A 139 -19.76 -17.63 1.15
C THR A 139 -20.04 -17.04 -0.22
N ARG A 140 -20.49 -17.90 -1.15
CA ARG A 140 -21.07 -17.44 -2.43
C ARG A 140 -22.42 -16.75 -2.28
N GLU A 141 -22.96 -16.76 -1.07
CA GLU A 141 -24.21 -16.09 -0.75
C GLU A 141 -24.00 -14.57 -0.75
N PRO A 142 -24.93 -13.80 -1.35
CA PRO A 142 -24.87 -12.35 -1.29
C PRO A 142 -24.90 -11.89 0.17
N PRO A 143 -24.24 -10.76 0.48
CA PRO A 143 -24.21 -10.27 1.85
C PRO A 143 -25.65 -9.96 2.33
N PRO A 144 -25.92 -10.05 3.64
CA PRO A 144 -27.27 -9.91 4.21
C PRO A 144 -27.91 -8.59 3.75
N TRP A 145 -29.21 -8.59 3.48
CA TRP A 145 -29.86 -7.39 2.97
C TRP A 145 -30.29 -6.42 4.08
N GLU A 146 -30.27 -6.88 5.34
CA GLU A 146 -30.67 -6.11 6.51
C GLU A 146 -29.67 -4.98 6.81
N PRO A 147 -30.10 -3.70 6.76
CA PRO A 147 -29.21 -2.57 7.02
C PRO A 147 -28.53 -2.61 8.38
N GLU A 148 -29.16 -3.22 9.39
CA GLU A 148 -28.66 -3.36 10.76
C GLU A 148 -27.43 -4.26 10.86
N SER A 149 -27.20 -5.11 9.85
CA SER A 149 -25.99 -5.93 9.77
C SER A 149 -24.75 -5.09 9.45
N TYR A 150 -24.92 -3.90 8.86
CA TYR A 150 -23.82 -3.07 8.39
C TYR A 150 -23.44 -1.98 9.39
N LYS A 151 -22.14 -1.69 9.45
CA LYS A 151 -21.61 -0.53 10.17
C LYS A 151 -21.40 0.62 9.19
N LEU A 152 -21.92 1.80 9.52
CA LEU A 152 -21.66 3.02 8.76
C LEU A 152 -20.19 3.42 8.90
N ILE A 153 -19.51 3.65 7.78
CA ILE A 153 -18.16 4.23 7.73
C ILE A 153 -18.29 5.75 7.72
N ASP A 154 -19.00 6.28 6.72
CA ASP A 154 -19.18 7.71 6.53
C ASP A 154 -20.35 8.02 5.58
N ARG A 155 -20.84 9.26 5.59
CA ARG A 155 -21.70 9.82 4.54
C ARG A 155 -20.82 10.66 3.60
N ILE A 156 -20.55 10.11 2.42
CA ILE A 156 -19.63 10.69 1.45
C ILE A 156 -20.30 11.81 0.67
N ALA A 157 -19.64 12.96 0.57
CA ALA A 157 -20.03 14.14 -0.19
C ALA A 157 -18.97 14.47 -1.27
N ALA A 158 -19.35 15.28 -2.25
CA ALA A 158 -18.45 15.70 -3.34
C ALA A 158 -17.66 16.97 -2.97
N ASP A 159 -16.59 16.81 -2.17
CA ASP A 159 -15.81 17.92 -1.59
C ASP A 159 -15.08 18.79 -2.62
N ARG A 160 -14.64 18.21 -3.74
CA ARG A 160 -13.99 18.98 -4.84
C ARG A 160 -14.99 19.71 -5.72
N GLY A 161 -16.27 19.39 -5.60
CA GLY A 161 -17.34 19.98 -6.38
C GLY A 161 -18.22 18.96 -7.10
N ARG A 162 -19.39 19.45 -7.51
CA ARG A 162 -20.42 18.69 -8.22
C ARG A 162 -20.36 19.00 -9.71
N SER A 163 -20.74 18.03 -10.54
CA SER A 163 -20.78 18.16 -11.99
C SER A 163 -22.09 18.83 -12.42
N SER A 164 -21.98 19.94 -13.14
CA SER A 164 -23.09 20.75 -13.66
C SER A 164 -23.53 20.30 -15.07
N THR A 165 -22.58 19.88 -15.90
CA THR A 165 -22.79 19.41 -17.28
C THR A 165 -21.97 18.15 -17.55
N SER A 166 -22.25 17.44 -18.66
CA SER A 166 -21.46 16.29 -19.12
C SER A 166 -20.00 16.65 -19.36
N ASP A 167 -19.75 17.86 -19.81
CA ASP A 167 -18.43 18.33 -20.24
C ASP A 167 -17.60 18.86 -19.06
N GLN A 168 -18.24 19.10 -17.92
CA GLN A 168 -17.61 19.54 -16.67
C GLN A 168 -17.72 18.46 -15.59
N GLN A 169 -17.23 17.26 -15.91
CA GLN A 169 -17.22 16.18 -14.93
C GLN A 169 -16.09 16.38 -13.90
N VAL A 170 -16.48 16.58 -12.64
CA VAL A 170 -15.56 16.71 -11.50
C VAL A 170 -15.38 15.34 -10.85
N ILE A 171 -14.13 14.85 -10.84
CA ILE A 171 -13.76 13.60 -10.17
C ILE A 171 -13.35 13.92 -8.73
N ASN A 172 -14.13 13.41 -7.79
CA ASN A 172 -13.87 13.42 -6.35
C ASN A 172 -13.10 12.17 -5.96
N VAL A 173 -12.24 12.28 -4.95
CA VAL A 173 -11.45 11.16 -4.41
C VAL A 173 -11.59 11.19 -2.90
N GLU A 174 -12.19 10.16 -2.33
CA GLU A 174 -12.42 10.04 -0.89
C GLU A 174 -11.83 8.75 -0.37
N THR A 175 -10.97 8.85 0.63
CA THR A 175 -10.34 7.69 1.28
C THR A 175 -10.81 7.58 2.72
N ARG A 176 -11.24 6.39 3.13
CA ARG A 176 -11.61 6.06 4.50
C ARG A 176 -10.93 4.76 4.93
N SER A 177 -10.81 4.56 6.24
CA SER A 177 -10.21 3.35 6.79
C SER A 177 -11.10 2.74 7.88
N ILE A 178 -11.03 1.41 8.01
CA ILE A 178 -11.75 0.66 9.03
C ILE A 178 -10.83 -0.33 9.75
N PRO A 179 -10.94 -0.49 11.07
CA PRO A 179 -10.32 -1.60 11.76
C PRO A 179 -11.08 -2.89 11.40
N VAL A 180 -10.34 -3.97 11.18
CA VAL A 180 -10.91 -5.27 10.79
C VAL A 180 -10.40 -6.38 11.70
N THR A 181 -11.24 -7.39 11.92
CA THR A 181 -11.03 -8.47 12.88
C THR A 181 -11.40 -9.85 12.34
N LYS A 182 -12.37 -9.93 11.41
CA LYS A 182 -12.79 -11.18 10.78
C LYS A 182 -11.97 -11.53 9.54
N LYS A 183 -12.24 -12.67 8.90
CA LYS A 183 -11.46 -13.12 7.72
C LYS A 183 -11.57 -12.20 6.49
N GLY A 184 -12.63 -11.43 6.36
CA GLY A 184 -12.77 -10.47 5.28
C GLY A 184 -13.96 -9.53 5.45
N VAL A 185 -14.19 -8.71 4.44
CA VAL A 185 -15.14 -7.61 4.47
C VAL A 185 -15.85 -7.42 3.13
N TYR A 186 -17.12 -7.03 3.20
CA TYR A 186 -17.83 -6.41 2.08
C TYR A 186 -17.96 -4.92 2.35
N PHE A 187 -17.69 -4.08 1.36
CA PHE A 187 -18.10 -2.68 1.39
C PHE A 187 -19.43 -2.52 0.66
N ALA A 188 -20.29 -1.65 1.18
CA ALA A 188 -21.58 -1.33 0.60
C ALA A 188 -21.68 0.17 0.33
N VAL A 189 -22.11 0.52 -0.88
CA VAL A 189 -22.46 1.87 -1.28
C VAL A 189 -23.98 1.95 -1.33
N ARG A 190 -24.54 2.79 -0.45
CA ARG A 190 -25.99 2.97 -0.32
C ARG A 190 -26.39 4.37 -0.78
N ASP A 191 -27.10 4.40 -1.90
CA ASP A 191 -27.74 5.57 -2.46
C ASP A 191 -29.19 5.71 -1.95
N GLN A 192 -29.55 6.94 -1.57
CA GLN A 192 -30.88 7.29 -1.07
C GLN A 192 -31.53 8.44 -1.87
N GLY A 193 -31.14 8.60 -3.13
CA GLY A 193 -31.69 9.61 -4.04
C GLY A 193 -30.67 10.60 -4.59
N ALA A 194 -29.40 10.24 -4.68
CA ALA A 194 -28.36 11.01 -5.33
C ALA A 194 -28.20 10.60 -6.80
N CYS A 195 -27.48 11.41 -7.58
CA CYS A 195 -27.08 11.07 -8.94
C CYS A 195 -25.56 10.94 -9.02
N ILE A 196 -25.09 9.70 -9.03
CA ILE A 196 -23.69 9.32 -8.75
C ILE A 196 -23.15 8.46 -9.90
N SER A 197 -21.88 8.68 -10.22
CA SER A 197 -21.07 7.73 -10.98
C SER A 197 -19.87 7.33 -10.13
N LEU A 198 -19.86 6.10 -9.63
CA LEU A 198 -18.74 5.49 -8.93
C LEU A 198 -17.75 4.98 -9.99
N LEU A 199 -16.73 5.78 -10.26
CA LEU A 199 -15.81 5.62 -11.39
C LEU A 199 -14.74 4.56 -11.14
N ALA A 200 -14.22 4.49 -9.91
CA ALA A 200 -13.29 3.45 -9.50
C ALA A 200 -13.29 3.26 -7.98
N VAL A 201 -12.97 2.04 -7.55
CA VAL A 201 -12.77 1.68 -6.15
C VAL A 201 -11.43 0.96 -6.02
N ARG A 202 -10.63 1.41 -5.05
CA ARG A 202 -9.37 0.76 -4.68
C ARG A 202 -9.41 0.43 -3.20
N VAL A 203 -9.19 -0.82 -2.85
CA VAL A 203 -9.12 -1.30 -1.47
C VAL A 203 -7.72 -1.82 -1.21
N PHE A 204 -7.11 -1.41 -0.11
CA PHE A 204 -5.72 -1.74 0.20
C PHE A 204 -5.46 -1.68 1.70
N TYR A 205 -4.33 -2.22 2.16
CA TYR A 205 -3.82 -1.96 3.50
C TYR A 205 -2.37 -1.48 3.44
N ARG A 206 -1.92 -0.84 4.51
CA ARG A 206 -0.55 -0.31 4.60
C ARG A 206 0.33 -1.22 5.44
N THR A 207 1.56 -1.36 4.98
CA THR A 207 2.64 -2.07 5.66
C THR A 207 3.84 -1.14 5.83
N CYS A 208 4.63 -1.39 6.87
CA CYS A 208 5.99 -0.88 6.92
C CYS A 208 6.85 -1.83 6.09
N ALA A 209 7.44 -1.34 4.99
CA ALA A 209 8.19 -2.13 4.03
C ALA A 209 9.40 -2.83 4.65
N GLU A 210 9.92 -3.89 4.03
CA GLU A 210 11.17 -4.49 4.53
C GLU A 210 12.32 -3.47 4.48
N VAL A 211 13.06 -3.34 5.59
CA VAL A 211 14.21 -2.45 5.69
C VAL A 211 15.42 -3.15 6.29
N ARG A 212 16.61 -2.72 5.87
CA ARG A 212 17.87 -3.07 6.53
C ARG A 212 18.45 -1.84 7.19
N ALA A 213 18.71 -1.93 8.48
CA ALA A 213 19.30 -0.84 9.23
C ALA A 213 19.96 -1.36 10.51
N GLY A 214 21.06 -0.71 10.92
CA GLY A 214 21.86 -1.18 12.06
C GLY A 214 22.36 -2.61 11.88
N PHE A 215 22.71 -2.99 10.64
CA PHE A 215 23.11 -4.35 10.25
C PHE A 215 22.11 -5.44 10.64
N ALA A 216 20.81 -5.10 10.67
CA ALA A 216 19.73 -6.05 10.83
C ALA A 216 18.66 -5.86 9.76
N THR A 217 17.95 -6.94 9.46
CA THR A 217 16.77 -6.96 8.60
C THR A 217 15.50 -6.90 9.45
N PHE A 218 14.59 -6.02 9.07
CA PHE A 218 13.24 -5.91 9.60
C PHE A 218 12.27 -6.28 8.48
N ALA A 219 11.60 -7.42 8.63
CA ALA A 219 10.63 -7.89 7.64
C ALA A 219 9.45 -6.92 7.51
N SER A 220 8.78 -6.97 6.36
CA SER A 220 7.53 -6.21 6.16
C SER A 220 6.51 -6.57 7.23
N ALA A 221 5.80 -5.56 7.75
CA ALA A 221 4.82 -5.75 8.82
C ALA A 221 3.56 -4.89 8.59
N PRO A 222 2.35 -5.43 8.82
CA PRO A 222 1.11 -4.67 8.68
C PRO A 222 0.99 -3.60 9.77
N THR A 223 0.55 -2.41 9.35
CA THR A 223 0.21 -1.32 10.27
C THR A 223 -0.89 -1.75 11.26
N GLY A 224 -0.95 -1.08 12.42
CA GLY A 224 -1.93 -1.42 13.45
C GLY A 224 -3.38 -1.00 13.13
N ARG A 225 -4.30 -1.45 13.97
CA ARG A 225 -5.76 -1.20 13.85
C ARG A 225 -6.15 0.28 13.75
N GLN A 226 -5.40 1.18 14.40
CA GLN A 226 -5.67 2.62 14.41
C GLN A 226 -4.49 3.39 13.81
N GLU A 227 -4.73 4.61 13.31
CA GLU A 227 -3.67 5.46 12.73
C GLU A 227 -2.61 5.86 13.74
N THR A 228 -2.99 5.96 15.01
CA THR A 228 -2.10 6.24 16.12
C THR A 228 -1.46 4.98 16.72
N THR A 229 -1.79 3.78 16.23
CA THR A 229 -1.17 2.54 16.74
C THR A 229 0.28 2.46 16.30
N ILE A 230 1.13 2.05 17.25
CA ILE A 230 2.57 1.91 17.08
C ILE A 230 2.93 0.47 17.44
N LYS A 231 3.68 -0.22 16.57
CA LYS A 231 4.10 -1.62 16.79
C LYS A 231 5.62 -1.71 16.83
N THR A 232 6.15 -2.34 17.87
CA THR A 232 7.58 -2.67 17.93
C THR A 232 7.86 -3.93 17.10
N ALA A 233 8.85 -3.85 16.22
CA ALA A 233 9.41 -4.97 15.49
C ALA A 233 10.85 -5.20 15.93
N ARG A 234 11.23 -6.47 16.05
CA ARG A 234 12.59 -6.88 16.40
C ARG A 234 13.32 -7.29 15.13
N GLY A 235 14.48 -6.69 14.91
CA GLY A 235 15.33 -7.01 13.77
C GLY A 235 16.07 -8.33 13.97
N THR A 236 16.45 -8.95 12.85
CA THR A 236 17.36 -10.10 12.82
C THR A 236 18.68 -9.65 12.22
N CYS A 237 19.81 -9.91 12.88
CA CYS A 237 21.12 -9.54 12.34
C CYS A 237 21.32 -10.12 10.93
N VAL A 238 21.90 -9.32 10.05
CA VAL A 238 22.27 -9.79 8.70
C VAL A 238 23.27 -10.93 8.78
N ALA A 239 23.45 -11.65 7.67
CA ALA A 239 24.44 -12.72 7.59
C ALA A 239 25.82 -12.23 8.04
N ASN A 240 26.52 -13.05 8.81
CA ASN A 240 27.84 -12.78 9.38
C ASN A 240 27.90 -11.62 10.39
N ALA A 241 26.76 -11.22 10.95
CA ALA A 241 26.70 -10.30 12.09
C ALA A 241 26.22 -11.01 13.37
N GLU A 242 26.41 -10.34 14.50
CA GLU A 242 25.93 -10.74 15.82
C GLU A 242 25.36 -9.54 16.59
N PRO A 243 24.46 -9.75 17.56
CA PRO A 243 23.89 -8.65 18.32
C PRO A 243 24.98 -7.84 19.05
N GLY A 244 24.91 -6.52 19.00
CA GLY A 244 25.78 -5.66 19.78
C GLY A 244 25.45 -5.69 21.28
N GLU A 245 26.16 -4.88 22.08
CA GLU A 245 26.02 -4.86 23.54
C GLU A 245 24.61 -4.52 24.02
N ARG A 246 23.89 -3.70 23.25
CA ARG A 246 22.49 -3.32 23.54
C ARG A 246 21.46 -4.37 23.08
N GLY A 247 21.92 -5.51 22.56
CA GLY A 247 21.10 -6.58 22.02
C GLY A 247 20.64 -6.32 20.59
N LEU A 248 19.67 -7.14 20.14
CA LEU A 248 19.08 -7.04 18.80
C LEU A 248 18.38 -5.69 18.59
N PRO A 249 18.58 -5.04 17.43
CA PRO A 249 17.97 -3.74 17.15
C PRO A 249 16.43 -3.85 17.10
N GLN A 250 15.77 -2.82 17.60
CA GLN A 250 14.32 -2.70 17.61
C GLN A 250 13.87 -1.46 16.86
N TYR A 251 12.86 -1.63 16.02
CA TYR A 251 12.26 -0.57 15.22
C TYR A 251 10.78 -0.47 15.54
N ILE A 252 10.18 0.66 15.22
CA ILE A 252 8.78 0.94 15.40
C ILE A 252 8.11 1.11 14.04
N CYS A 253 7.10 0.30 13.75
CA CYS A 253 6.20 0.48 12.63
C CYS A 253 5.03 1.38 13.08
N LYS A 254 4.97 2.59 12.51
CA LYS A 254 3.90 3.56 12.77
C LYS A 254 2.64 3.22 11.98
N GLY A 255 1.49 3.71 12.44
CA GLY A 255 0.22 3.51 11.75
C GLY A 255 0.17 4.11 10.34
N ASN A 256 1.04 5.06 9.98
CA ASN A 256 1.13 5.58 8.61
C ASN A 256 1.96 4.68 7.68
N GLY A 257 2.66 3.65 8.19
CA GLY A 257 3.53 2.74 7.43
C GLY A 257 5.00 3.13 7.41
N GLU A 258 5.41 4.12 8.21
CA GLU A 258 6.82 4.51 8.34
C GLU A 258 7.52 3.76 9.48
N TRP A 259 8.81 3.47 9.27
CA TRP A 259 9.69 2.97 10.33
C TRP A 259 10.29 4.12 11.15
N ASP A 260 10.46 3.88 12.44
CA ASP A 260 11.24 4.74 13.33
C ASP A 260 12.21 3.90 14.17
N VAL A 261 13.37 4.48 14.49
CA VAL A 261 14.45 3.77 15.17
C VAL A 261 14.26 3.87 16.68
N LEU A 262 14.41 2.75 17.40
CA LEU A 262 14.56 2.79 18.85
C LEU A 262 16.03 2.72 19.25
N ASP A 263 16.55 1.51 19.46
CA ASP A 263 17.89 1.28 19.97
C ASP A 263 18.38 -0.11 19.55
N GLY A 264 19.69 -0.33 19.67
CA GLY A 264 20.38 -1.56 19.30
C GLY A 264 20.94 -1.53 17.88
N HIS A 265 21.90 -2.41 17.63
CA HIS A 265 22.53 -2.65 16.33
C HIS A 265 23.15 -4.05 16.34
N CYS A 266 23.49 -4.56 15.17
CA CYS A 266 24.34 -5.73 15.03
C CYS A 266 25.75 -5.31 14.60
N ASN A 267 26.74 -6.11 14.98
CA ASN A 267 28.14 -5.92 14.60
C ASN A 267 28.56 -7.07 13.69
N CYS A 268 29.36 -6.77 12.66
CA CYS A 268 29.98 -7.83 11.86
C CYS A 268 30.89 -8.68 12.75
N ARG A 269 30.83 -10.01 12.55
CA ARG A 269 31.68 -10.95 13.27
C ARG A 269 33.15 -10.76 12.87
N PRO A 270 34.11 -11.21 13.70
CA PRO A 270 35.52 -11.20 13.34
C PRO A 270 35.78 -11.87 11.97
N GLY A 271 36.59 -11.22 11.13
CA GLY A 271 36.85 -11.65 9.74
C GLY A 271 35.83 -11.14 8.70
N TYR A 272 34.88 -10.30 9.13
CA TYR A 272 33.95 -9.62 8.24
C TYR A 272 34.01 -8.10 8.44
N GLU A 273 33.90 -7.37 7.34
CA GLU A 273 33.85 -5.92 7.30
C GLU A 273 32.43 -5.40 7.03
N ALA A 274 32.10 -4.28 7.65
CA ALA A 274 30.83 -3.60 7.52
C ALA A 274 30.75 -2.83 6.19
N ILE A 275 29.75 -3.15 5.38
CA ILE A 275 29.41 -2.41 4.17
C ILE A 275 28.18 -1.54 4.47
N GLU A 276 28.42 -0.29 4.85
CA GLU A 276 27.37 0.64 5.29
C GLU A 276 26.32 0.93 4.20
N ALA A 277 26.75 0.98 2.94
CA ALA A 277 25.90 1.35 1.80
C ALA A 277 24.69 0.41 1.62
N ASN A 278 24.82 -0.87 1.98
CA ASN A 278 23.75 -1.87 1.87
C ASN A 278 23.44 -2.57 3.21
N GLN A 279 24.06 -2.10 4.31
CA GLN A 279 23.93 -2.66 5.65
C GLN A 279 24.22 -4.16 5.70
N THR A 280 25.36 -4.59 5.14
CA THR A 280 25.78 -6.01 5.11
C THR A 280 27.19 -6.22 5.67
N CYS A 281 27.53 -7.48 5.95
CA CYS A 281 28.85 -7.90 6.40
C CYS A 281 29.51 -8.84 5.38
N HIS A 282 30.59 -8.38 4.76
CA HIS A 282 31.34 -9.14 3.74
C HIS A 282 32.67 -9.63 4.31
N VAL A 283 33.24 -10.70 3.74
CA VAL A 283 34.53 -11.23 4.18
C VAL A 283 35.59 -10.14 4.02
N SER A 284 36.31 -9.84 5.09
CA SER A 284 37.40 -8.86 5.05
C SER A 284 38.53 -9.42 4.18
N LEU A 285 38.73 -8.87 2.99
CA LEU A 285 39.85 -9.21 2.09
C LEU A 285 41.15 -8.53 2.52
N SER A 286 41.32 -8.24 3.81
CA SER A 286 42.63 -7.87 4.35
C SER A 286 43.57 -9.03 4.07
N LEU A 287 44.36 -8.88 3.01
CA LEU A 287 45.47 -9.74 2.66
C LEU A 287 46.22 -10.09 3.94
N SER A 288 46.50 -11.36 4.09
CA SER A 288 47.57 -11.94 4.87
C SER A 288 48.83 -11.05 4.89
N ALA A 289 48.84 -10.08 5.81
CA ALA A 289 49.97 -9.27 6.20
C ALA A 289 50.03 -9.21 7.74
N ALA A 290 49.71 -10.32 8.39
CA ALA A 290 50.31 -10.65 9.68
C ALA A 290 51.58 -11.45 9.37
N GLY A 291 52.72 -11.00 9.90
CA GLY A 291 54.04 -11.61 9.74
C GLY A 291 54.14 -13.06 10.25
N PRO A 292 55.33 -13.66 10.18
CA PRO A 292 55.54 -15.07 9.91
C PRO A 292 54.84 -16.00 10.92
N LEU A 293 54.06 -16.94 10.35
CA LEU A 293 53.65 -18.17 11.02
C LEU A 293 54.90 -18.92 11.49
N HIS A 294 54.97 -19.18 12.80
CA HIS A 294 55.83 -20.20 13.36
C HIS A 294 55.46 -21.56 12.73
N PRO A 295 56.43 -22.37 12.27
CA PRO A 295 56.11 -23.63 11.62
C PRO A 295 55.83 -24.69 12.67
N THR A 296 54.57 -25.06 12.84
CA THR A 296 54.22 -26.36 13.41
C THR A 296 53.17 -27.04 12.53
N GLN A 297 53.70 -27.92 11.69
CA GLN A 297 53.15 -29.20 11.25
C GLN A 297 51.73 -29.21 10.63
N SER A 298 51.75 -29.50 9.32
CA SER A 298 50.89 -30.49 8.67
C SER A 298 49.39 -30.42 8.97
N GLU A 299 48.63 -29.88 8.02
CA GLU A 299 47.56 -30.66 7.38
C GLU A 299 47.13 -30.02 6.05
N THR A 300 47.13 -30.86 5.02
CA THR A 300 46.66 -30.59 3.67
C THR A 300 45.16 -30.33 3.66
N VAL A 301 44.74 -29.12 3.25
CA VAL A 301 43.34 -28.85 2.87
C VAL A 301 43.29 -28.46 1.40
N SER A 302 42.54 -29.25 0.65
CA SER A 302 42.29 -29.20 -0.78
C SER A 302 41.89 -27.81 -1.27
N ALA A 303 42.58 -27.34 -2.30
CA ALA A 303 42.09 -26.27 -3.15
C ALA A 303 41.05 -26.83 -4.11
N LEU A 304 39.83 -26.26 -4.11
CA LEU A 304 38.98 -26.09 -5.30
C LEU A 304 37.71 -25.33 -4.92
N CYS A 305 37.57 -24.11 -5.46
CA CYS A 305 36.38 -23.68 -6.21
C CYS A 305 36.57 -22.21 -6.64
N LEU A 306 37.07 -21.99 -7.85
CA LEU A 306 36.78 -20.77 -8.61
C LEU A 306 36.49 -21.19 -10.05
N SER A 307 35.20 -21.18 -10.35
CA SER A 307 34.63 -21.27 -11.68
C SER A 307 34.93 -20.01 -12.47
N THR A 308 35.52 -20.16 -13.66
CA THR A 308 35.32 -19.20 -14.75
C THR A 308 35.09 -19.96 -16.04
N ALA A 309 33.90 -19.76 -16.59
CA ALA A 309 33.49 -20.18 -17.91
C ALA A 309 34.24 -19.38 -19.00
N ALA A 310 34.78 -20.08 -19.99
CA ALA A 310 34.96 -19.59 -21.37
C ALA A 310 35.41 -20.75 -22.29
N ASP A 311 34.41 -21.45 -22.82
CA ASP A 311 34.23 -21.78 -24.24
C ASP A 311 35.41 -22.35 -25.07
N ARG A 312 35.35 -23.66 -25.40
CA ARG A 312 35.35 -24.21 -26.78
C ARG A 312 35.46 -25.74 -26.81
N SER A 313 34.41 -26.37 -27.35
CA SER A 313 34.41 -27.56 -28.22
C SER A 313 35.38 -28.73 -27.93
N PHE A 314 34.85 -29.90 -27.54
CA PHE A 314 34.90 -31.15 -28.32
C PHE A 314 34.24 -32.32 -27.53
N LEU A 315 33.26 -32.94 -28.19
CA LEU A 315 32.82 -34.34 -28.20
C LEU A 315 33.10 -35.30 -27.02
N ASP A 316 32.00 -35.99 -26.66
CA ASP A 316 31.85 -37.40 -26.21
C ASP A 316 31.43 -37.69 -24.74
N ASP A 317 30.14 -38.05 -24.65
CA ASP A 317 29.45 -38.95 -23.69
C ASP A 317 30.18 -40.31 -23.47
N PRO A 318 29.73 -41.24 -22.59
CA PRO A 318 28.97 -41.15 -21.33
C PRO A 318 29.51 -42.13 -20.22
N CYS A 319 28.91 -42.15 -19.02
CA CYS A 319 28.64 -43.30 -18.10
C CYS A 319 28.71 -42.88 -16.61
N ARG A 320 27.57 -42.77 -15.89
CA ARG A 320 26.90 -43.81 -15.07
C ARG A 320 27.82 -44.60 -14.13
N LEU A 321 27.63 -44.44 -12.81
CA LEU A 321 27.04 -45.45 -11.90
C LEU A 321 27.09 -44.97 -10.42
N PHE A 322 25.91 -44.96 -9.78
CA PHE A 322 25.64 -45.01 -8.33
C PHE A 322 25.90 -46.45 -7.82
N PRO A 323 25.85 -46.76 -6.50
CA PRO A 323 25.26 -46.03 -5.38
C PRO A 323 26.25 -45.34 -4.43
#